data_AF-A0A2V9Z0C5-F1
#
_entry.id   AF-A0A2V9Z0C5-F1
#
_cell.length_a   1.000
_cell.length_b   1.000
_cell.length_c   1.000
_cell.angle_alpha   90.00
_cell.angle_beta   90.00
_cell.angle_gamma   90.00
#
_symmetry.space_group_name_H-M   'P 1'
#
loop_
_entity.id
_entity.type
_entity.pdbx_description
1 polymer ?
#
loop_
_entity_poly.entity_id
_entity_poly.type
_entity_poly.pdbx_seq_one_letter_code
_entity_poly.pdbx_strand_id
1 'polypeptide(L)'
;MGARDLAFNIQQQAHDRADEEAQAIPWQLLQEARCQYIDWQEFYFWARSVMESEGSVPTWLAEQIEDRCPGFIEEDRRYTAEHADDGFLTPIRLGSWIDEHVFEFARKSGWLNAISYYAVREARYQRASVCWSQSVDRWRKARPILHPSFEEWLAEAAKCDDTANLLPEIRKERQCFKLVSPEKLDQAVTSYIEWEAFAYWCRPALEAGAPLPDIVASELQCRCPGFVEFNESARDEDHLIQQDWHRLMVWVADHFFIEAKREGWFDAILISVRNHPRGIRTLEYWEYCDDRWASALPVPYPSFEYWRHNADRYVDLGAD
;
A
#
# COMPACT_ATOMS: atom_id res chain seq x y z
N MET A 1 -4.41 1.08 -31.13
CA MET A 1 -4.07 1.16 -29.70
C MET A 1 -4.65 -0.10 -29.05
N GLY A 2 -3.80 -1.01 -28.58
CA GLY A 2 -4.25 -2.31 -28.10
C GLY A 2 -4.93 -2.21 -26.73
N ALA A 3 -5.78 -3.19 -26.38
CA ALA A 3 -6.42 -3.26 -25.06
C ALA A 3 -5.39 -3.30 -23.90
N ARG A 4 -4.18 -3.82 -24.16
CA ARG A 4 -3.06 -3.82 -23.21
C ARG A 4 -2.49 -2.42 -22.98
N ASP A 5 -2.30 -1.63 -24.05
CA ASP A 5 -1.78 -0.26 -23.95
C ASP A 5 -2.76 0.62 -23.15
N LEU A 6 -4.07 0.43 -23.36
CA LEU A 6 -5.11 1.14 -22.63
C LEU A 6 -5.11 0.75 -21.13
N ALA A 7 -5.02 -0.53 -20.81
CA ALA A 7 -4.99 -1.01 -19.43
C ALA A 7 -3.74 -0.51 -18.67
N PHE A 8 -2.58 -0.52 -19.33
CA PHE A 8 -1.34 0.02 -18.78
C PHE A 8 -1.46 1.52 -18.49
N ASN A 9 -1.98 2.30 -19.45
CA ASN A 9 -2.17 3.74 -19.27
C ASN A 9 -3.16 4.07 -18.14
N ILE A 10 -4.24 3.30 -17.99
CA ILE A 10 -5.21 3.48 -16.89
C ILE A 10 -4.54 3.18 -15.54
N GLN A 11 -3.74 2.11 -15.45
CA GLN A 11 -3.03 1.78 -14.22
C GLN A 11 -2.01 2.86 -13.85
N GLN A 12 -1.28 3.39 -14.83
CA GLN A 12 -0.32 4.48 -14.59
C GLN A 12 -1.03 5.75 -14.14
N GLN A 13 -2.12 6.16 -14.81
CA GLN A 13 -2.88 7.34 -14.40
C GLN A 13 -3.48 7.20 -13.00
N ALA A 14 -3.94 5.99 -12.63
CA ALA A 14 -4.43 5.72 -11.29
C ALA A 14 -3.29 5.76 -10.25
N HIS A 15 -2.09 5.33 -10.63
CA HIS A 15 -0.88 5.42 -9.80
C HIS A 15 -0.50 6.88 -9.55
N ASP A 16 -0.30 7.64 -10.62
CA ASP A 16 0.14 9.03 -10.55
C ASP A 16 -0.84 9.87 -9.72
N ARG A 17 -2.15 9.70 -9.94
CA ARG A 17 -3.17 10.37 -9.15
C ARG A 17 -3.15 9.98 -7.67
N ALA A 18 -2.97 8.69 -7.37
CA ALA A 18 -2.93 8.22 -5.99
C ALA A 18 -1.70 8.76 -5.26
N ASP A 19 -0.55 8.86 -5.93
CA ASP A 19 0.67 9.45 -5.40
C ASP A 19 0.48 10.94 -5.13
N GLU A 20 -0.05 11.71 -6.10
CA GLU A 20 -0.36 13.14 -5.92
C GLU A 20 -1.31 13.38 -4.73
N GLU A 21 -2.35 12.56 -4.60
CA GLU A 21 -3.29 12.65 -3.48
C GLU A 21 -2.64 12.25 -2.12
N ALA A 22 -1.72 11.27 -2.13
CA ALA A 22 -1.00 10.83 -0.94
C ALA A 22 0.03 11.87 -0.45
N GLN A 23 0.65 12.61 -1.38
CA GLN A 23 1.61 13.67 -1.11
C GLN A 23 1.03 14.78 -0.24
N ALA A 24 -0.27 15.07 -0.39
CA ALA A 24 -0.97 16.15 0.30
C ALA A 24 -1.40 15.84 1.75
N ILE A 25 -1.12 14.63 2.27
CA ILE A 25 -1.58 14.21 3.61
C ILE A 25 -0.50 13.51 4.45
N PRO A 26 -0.48 13.64 5.78
CA PRO A 26 0.44 12.88 6.62
C PRO A 26 0.35 11.37 6.37
N TRP A 27 1.49 10.70 6.21
CA TRP A 27 1.50 9.29 5.82
C TRP A 27 0.83 8.38 6.85
N GLN A 28 0.86 8.76 8.14
CA GLN A 28 0.20 8.04 9.23
C GLN A 28 -1.32 8.10 9.08
N LEU A 29 -1.85 9.25 8.66
CA LEU A 29 -3.28 9.42 8.39
C LEU A 29 -3.70 8.57 7.20
N LEU A 30 -2.90 8.54 6.12
CA LEU A 30 -3.15 7.66 4.99
C LEU A 30 -3.12 6.18 5.39
N GLN A 31 -2.15 5.76 6.21
CA GLN A 31 -2.04 4.40 6.71
C GLN A 31 -3.26 4.00 7.56
N GLU A 32 -3.68 4.86 8.50
CA GLU A 32 -4.85 4.63 9.35
C GLU A 32 -6.13 4.52 8.51
N ALA A 33 -6.36 5.49 7.62
CA ALA A 33 -7.52 5.50 6.75
C ALA A 33 -7.55 4.28 5.81
N ARG A 34 -6.38 3.83 5.31
CA ARG A 34 -6.25 2.60 4.52
C ARG A 34 -6.64 1.36 5.31
N CYS A 35 -6.15 1.22 6.54
CA CYS A 35 -6.53 0.11 7.42
C CYS A 35 -8.05 0.09 7.67
N GLN A 36 -8.62 1.25 8.01
CA GLN A 36 -10.05 1.40 8.22
C GLN A 36 -10.86 1.09 6.95
N TYR A 37 -10.38 1.54 5.78
CA TYR A 37 -11.02 1.25 4.50
C TYR A 37 -11.08 -0.25 4.25
N ILE A 38 -10.00 -1.00 4.52
CA ILE A 38 -10.00 -2.45 4.37
C ILE A 38 -11.02 -3.12 5.32
N ASP A 39 -11.15 -2.65 6.56
CA ASP A 39 -12.18 -3.16 7.49
C ASP A 39 -13.60 -3.00 6.92
N TRP A 40 -13.89 -1.83 6.33
CA TRP A 40 -15.17 -1.56 5.69
C TRP A 40 -15.38 -2.35 4.41
N GLN A 41 -14.32 -2.56 3.62
CA GLN A 41 -14.39 -3.35 2.41
C GLN A 41 -14.64 -4.84 2.71
N GLU A 42 -14.10 -5.38 3.80
CA GLU A 42 -14.44 -6.73 4.25
C GLU A 42 -15.92 -6.86 4.63
N PHE A 43 -16.44 -5.90 5.41
CA PHE A 43 -17.87 -5.86 5.73
C PHE A 43 -18.74 -5.78 4.46
N TYR A 44 -18.36 -4.89 3.54
CA TYR A 44 -19.00 -4.73 2.25
C TYR A 44 -18.99 -6.04 1.44
N PHE A 45 -17.85 -6.71 1.31
CA PHE A 45 -17.74 -7.97 0.56
C PHE A 45 -18.57 -9.09 1.18
N TRP A 46 -18.63 -9.19 2.51
CA TRP A 46 -19.52 -10.14 3.19
C TRP A 46 -20.99 -9.86 2.88
N ALA A 47 -21.45 -8.62 3.11
CA ALA A 47 -22.83 -8.23 2.87
C ALA A 47 -23.22 -8.44 1.39
N ARG A 48 -22.33 -8.03 0.48
CA ARG A 48 -22.47 -8.23 -0.96
C ARG A 48 -22.57 -9.70 -1.34
N SER A 49 -21.79 -10.58 -0.71
CA SER A 49 -21.84 -12.03 -0.97
C SER A 49 -23.24 -12.58 -0.72
N VAL A 50 -23.86 -12.17 0.39
CA VAL A 50 -25.22 -12.58 0.75
C VAL A 50 -26.22 -11.99 -0.23
N MET A 51 -26.19 -10.67 -0.45
CA MET A 51 -27.14 -9.99 -1.34
C MET A 51 -27.12 -10.54 -2.78
N GLU A 52 -25.94 -10.74 -3.34
CA GLU A 52 -25.81 -11.24 -4.72
C GLU A 52 -26.17 -12.72 -4.85
N SER A 53 -26.02 -13.50 -3.78
CA SER A 53 -26.45 -14.90 -3.75
C SER A 53 -27.97 -15.04 -3.60
N GLU A 54 -28.59 -14.14 -2.84
CA GLU A 54 -30.04 -14.13 -2.55
C GLU A 54 -30.85 -13.33 -3.58
N GLY A 55 -30.20 -12.48 -4.37
CA GLY A 55 -30.84 -11.56 -5.31
C GLY A 55 -31.66 -10.46 -4.63
N SER A 56 -31.53 -10.30 -3.32
CA SER A 56 -32.25 -9.33 -2.49
C SER A 56 -31.51 -9.14 -1.16
N VAL A 57 -31.93 -8.19 -0.32
CA VAL A 57 -31.39 -8.00 1.03
C VAL A 57 -32.26 -8.77 2.05
N PRO A 58 -31.78 -9.86 2.66
CA PRO A 58 -32.52 -10.54 3.72
C PRO A 58 -32.74 -9.63 4.94
N THR A 59 -33.86 -9.80 5.65
CA THR A 59 -34.20 -8.94 6.81
C THR A 59 -33.11 -8.90 7.88
N TRP A 60 -32.55 -10.06 8.23
CA TRP A 60 -31.48 -10.13 9.23
C TRP A 60 -30.21 -9.39 8.78
N LEU A 61 -29.93 -9.35 7.47
CA LEU A 61 -28.80 -8.63 6.93
C LEU A 61 -29.09 -7.14 6.90
N ALA A 62 -30.33 -6.75 6.57
CA ALA A 62 -30.76 -5.35 6.63
C ALA A 62 -30.58 -4.76 8.04
N GLU A 63 -30.89 -5.52 9.09
CA GLU A 63 -30.64 -5.11 10.48
C GLU A 63 -29.15 -4.88 10.77
N GLN A 64 -28.28 -5.77 10.30
CA GLN A 64 -26.82 -5.64 10.45
C GLN A 64 -26.23 -4.47 9.65
N ILE A 65 -26.78 -4.22 8.46
CA ILE A 65 -26.40 -3.06 7.65
C ILE A 65 -26.88 -1.78 8.30
N GLU A 66 -28.08 -1.73 8.84
CA GLU A 66 -28.60 -0.52 9.48
C GLU A 66 -27.82 -0.16 10.76
N ASP A 67 -27.30 -1.16 11.50
CA ASP A 67 -26.43 -0.93 12.66
C ASP A 67 -25.12 -0.21 12.30
N ARG A 68 -24.54 -0.53 11.14
CA ARG A 68 -23.26 0.05 10.68
C ARG A 68 -23.41 1.21 9.71
N CYS A 69 -24.45 1.20 8.90
CA CYS A 69 -24.75 2.13 7.82
C CYS A 69 -26.17 2.70 8.04
N PRO A 70 -26.39 3.49 9.11
CA PRO A 70 -27.70 3.97 9.48
C PRO A 70 -28.28 4.87 8.38
N GLY A 71 -29.51 4.58 7.97
CA GLY A 71 -30.24 5.28 6.91
C GLY A 71 -30.11 4.64 5.53
N PHE A 72 -29.13 3.77 5.29
CA PHE A 72 -28.91 3.16 3.97
C PHE A 72 -30.11 2.33 3.50
N ILE A 73 -30.71 1.50 4.38
CA ILE A 73 -31.79 0.59 3.97
C ILE A 73 -33.03 1.37 3.54
N GLU A 74 -33.35 2.47 4.22
CA GLU A 74 -34.49 3.32 3.86
C GLU A 74 -34.21 4.11 2.57
N GLU A 75 -32.98 4.62 2.40
CA GLU A 75 -32.57 5.27 1.16
C GLU A 75 -32.63 4.33 -0.05
N ASP A 76 -32.08 3.12 0.08
CA ASP A 76 -32.09 2.09 -0.97
C ASP A 76 -33.53 1.68 -1.34
N ARG A 77 -34.41 1.55 -0.34
CA ARG A 77 -35.83 1.26 -0.55
C ARG A 77 -36.54 2.36 -1.33
N ARG A 78 -36.25 3.63 -1.03
CA ARG A 78 -36.83 4.76 -1.76
C ARG A 78 -36.31 4.81 -3.20
N TYR A 79 -35.02 4.60 -3.40
CA TYR A 79 -34.42 4.52 -4.74
C TYR A 79 -35.05 3.40 -5.58
N THR A 80 -35.14 2.19 -5.02
CA THR A 80 -35.68 1.01 -5.73
C THR A 80 -37.19 1.08 -5.96
N ALA A 81 -37.94 1.82 -5.15
CA ALA A 81 -39.35 2.10 -5.42
C ALA A 81 -39.55 2.94 -6.70
N GLU A 82 -38.60 3.84 -7.00
CA GLU A 82 -38.59 4.68 -8.20
C GLU A 82 -37.89 4.00 -9.40
N HIS A 83 -36.95 3.08 -9.12
CA HIS A 83 -36.10 2.40 -10.11
C HIS A 83 -36.11 0.88 -9.88
N ALA A 84 -37.28 0.25 -10.06
CA ALA A 84 -37.49 -1.16 -9.73
C ALA A 84 -36.52 -2.13 -10.45
N ASP A 85 -36.14 -1.80 -11.68
CA ASP A 85 -35.20 -2.62 -12.47
C ASP A 85 -33.75 -2.57 -11.94
N ASP A 86 -33.41 -1.57 -11.11
CA ASP A 86 -32.07 -1.35 -10.56
C ASP A 86 -31.85 -2.03 -9.20
N GLY A 87 -32.75 -2.90 -8.77
CA GLY A 87 -32.65 -3.61 -7.48
C GLY A 87 -31.37 -4.43 -7.34
N PHE A 88 -30.85 -4.98 -8.43
CA PHE A 88 -29.59 -5.74 -8.44
C PHE A 88 -28.34 -4.88 -8.12
N LEU A 89 -28.46 -3.56 -8.16
CA LEU A 89 -27.39 -2.61 -7.85
C LEU A 89 -27.33 -2.24 -6.36
N THR A 90 -28.21 -2.76 -5.49
CA THR A 90 -28.17 -2.50 -4.04
C THR A 90 -26.77 -2.72 -3.43
N PRO A 91 -26.02 -3.79 -3.75
CA PRO A 91 -24.67 -3.94 -3.21
C PRO A 91 -23.73 -2.81 -3.66
N ILE A 92 -23.81 -2.40 -4.94
CA ILE A 92 -22.97 -1.31 -5.47
C ILE A 92 -23.31 0.02 -4.79
N ARG A 93 -24.60 0.27 -4.51
CA ARG A 93 -25.04 1.44 -3.74
C ARG A 93 -24.55 1.40 -2.30
N LEU A 94 -24.50 0.23 -1.64
CA LEU A 94 -23.90 0.11 -0.30
C LEU A 94 -22.42 0.51 -0.31
N GLY A 95 -21.64 0.03 -1.28
CA GLY A 95 -20.24 0.43 -1.42
C GLY A 95 -20.09 1.95 -1.62
N SER A 96 -20.92 2.53 -2.49
CA SER A 96 -20.92 3.98 -2.74
C SER A 96 -21.33 4.78 -1.49
N TRP A 97 -22.31 4.29 -0.74
CA TRP A 97 -22.77 4.91 0.50
C TRP A 97 -21.65 4.94 1.56
N ILE A 98 -20.89 3.84 1.70
CA ILE A 98 -19.72 3.78 2.59
C ILE A 98 -18.70 4.85 2.18
N ASP A 99 -18.35 4.93 0.90
CA ASP A 99 -17.41 5.93 0.39
C ASP A 99 -17.90 7.37 0.64
N GLU A 100 -19.21 7.59 0.51
CA GLU A 100 -19.83 8.91 0.66
C GLU A 100 -19.99 9.37 2.10
N HIS A 101 -20.30 8.46 3.03
CA HIS A 101 -20.67 8.77 4.41
C HIS A 101 -19.59 8.42 5.43
N VAL A 102 -18.99 7.24 5.31
CA VAL A 102 -17.91 6.80 6.21
C VAL A 102 -16.60 7.51 5.85
N PHE A 103 -16.28 7.57 4.56
CA PHE A 103 -15.08 8.23 4.05
C PHE A 103 -15.34 9.65 3.54
N GLU A 104 -16.41 10.29 4.02
CA GLU A 104 -16.83 11.62 3.57
C GLU A 104 -15.69 12.64 3.65
N PHE A 105 -14.93 12.63 4.75
CA PHE A 105 -13.81 13.56 4.94
C PHE A 105 -12.72 13.35 3.90
N ALA A 106 -12.32 12.10 3.65
CA ALA A 106 -11.30 11.78 2.65
C ALA A 106 -11.79 12.10 1.23
N ARG A 107 -13.06 11.84 0.95
CA ARG A 107 -13.71 12.18 -0.32
C ARG A 107 -13.75 13.68 -0.57
N LYS A 108 -14.24 14.46 0.39
CA LYS A 108 -14.32 15.93 0.31
C LYS A 108 -12.94 16.60 0.25
N SER A 109 -11.95 15.99 0.90
CA SER A 109 -10.57 16.45 0.91
C SER A 109 -9.76 15.92 -0.28
N GLY A 110 -10.36 15.13 -1.16
CA GLY A 110 -9.77 14.73 -2.44
C GLY A 110 -8.77 13.58 -2.40
N TRP A 111 -8.65 12.81 -1.31
CA TRP A 111 -7.64 11.74 -1.16
C TRP A 111 -8.22 10.32 -1.01
N LEU A 112 -9.50 10.14 -1.32
CA LEU A 112 -10.13 8.81 -1.32
C LEU A 112 -9.53 7.87 -2.39
N ASN A 113 -9.05 8.39 -3.53
CA ASN A 113 -8.46 7.52 -4.54
C ASN A 113 -7.13 6.96 -4.05
N ALA A 114 -6.30 7.77 -3.37
CA ALA A 114 -5.10 7.27 -2.69
C ALA A 114 -5.41 6.11 -1.73
N ILE A 115 -6.40 6.28 -0.84
CA ILE A 115 -6.83 5.22 0.10
C ILE A 115 -7.18 3.94 -0.68
N SER A 116 -8.11 4.06 -1.64
CA SER A 116 -8.61 2.90 -2.39
C SER A 116 -7.49 2.23 -3.20
N TYR A 117 -6.61 3.02 -3.83
CA TYR A 117 -5.53 2.57 -4.67
C TYR A 117 -4.53 1.71 -3.89
N TYR A 118 -4.08 2.16 -2.71
CA TYR A 118 -3.17 1.34 -1.91
C TYR A 118 -3.92 0.19 -1.21
N ALA A 119 -5.18 0.39 -0.78
CA ALA A 119 -5.97 -0.65 -0.13
C ALA A 119 -6.18 -1.88 -1.03
N VAL A 120 -6.50 -1.69 -2.32
CA VAL A 120 -6.74 -2.83 -3.23
C VAL A 120 -5.50 -3.71 -3.44
N ARG A 121 -4.30 -3.21 -3.13
CA ARG A 121 -3.03 -3.94 -3.29
C ARG A 121 -2.63 -4.76 -2.06
N GLU A 122 -3.39 -4.63 -0.98
CA GLU A 122 -3.18 -5.35 0.27
C GLU A 122 -3.73 -6.78 0.19
N ALA A 123 -2.98 -7.73 0.74
CA ALA A 123 -3.36 -9.15 0.72
C ALA A 123 -4.71 -9.38 1.43
N ARG A 124 -5.01 -8.59 2.46
CA ARG A 124 -6.29 -8.66 3.19
C ARG A 124 -7.48 -8.28 2.29
N TYR A 125 -7.37 -7.19 1.53
CA TYR A 125 -8.40 -6.79 0.56
C TYR A 125 -8.58 -7.85 -0.53
N GLN A 126 -7.48 -8.35 -1.10
CA GLN A 126 -7.53 -9.37 -2.15
C GLN A 126 -8.19 -10.66 -1.68
N ARG A 127 -7.88 -11.12 -0.46
CA ARG A 127 -8.54 -12.26 0.17
C ARG A 127 -10.04 -12.07 0.31
N ALA A 128 -10.47 -10.91 0.78
CA ALA A 128 -11.90 -10.58 0.92
C ALA A 128 -12.61 -10.59 -0.44
N SER A 129 -12.01 -10.00 -1.48
CA SER A 129 -12.54 -10.02 -2.85
C SER A 129 -12.66 -11.44 -3.41
N VAL A 130 -11.65 -12.27 -3.21
CA VAL A 130 -11.66 -13.68 -3.64
C VAL A 130 -12.72 -14.47 -2.89
N CYS A 131 -12.83 -14.26 -1.58
CA CYS A 131 -13.83 -14.90 -0.73
C CYS A 131 -15.24 -14.55 -1.21
N TRP A 132 -15.50 -13.28 -1.49
CA TRP A 132 -16.80 -12.83 -2.02
C TRP A 132 -17.17 -13.57 -3.31
N SER A 133 -16.28 -13.57 -4.30
CA SER A 133 -16.54 -14.24 -5.58
C SER A 133 -16.83 -15.73 -5.39
N GLN A 134 -16.07 -16.41 -4.53
CA GLN A 134 -16.26 -17.84 -4.26
C GLN A 134 -17.53 -18.13 -3.46
N SER A 135 -17.89 -17.27 -2.49
CA SER A 135 -19.11 -17.36 -1.71
C SER A 135 -20.34 -17.24 -2.60
N VAL A 136 -20.39 -16.22 -3.46
CA VAL A 136 -21.51 -16.01 -4.40
C VAL A 136 -21.67 -17.22 -5.32
N ASP A 137 -20.59 -17.70 -5.92
CA ASP A 137 -20.62 -18.87 -6.81
C ASP A 137 -21.10 -20.14 -6.09
N ARG A 138 -20.65 -20.35 -4.84
CA ARG A 138 -21.03 -21.52 -4.03
C ARG A 138 -22.49 -21.45 -3.61
N TRP A 139 -22.94 -20.31 -3.08
CA TRP A 139 -24.27 -20.14 -2.52
C TRP A 139 -25.36 -20.06 -3.58
N ARG A 140 -25.04 -19.57 -4.80
CA ARG A 140 -25.95 -19.68 -5.95
C ARG A 140 -26.18 -21.12 -6.40
N LYS A 141 -25.15 -21.98 -6.32
CA LYS A 141 -25.25 -23.41 -6.69
C LYS A 141 -25.94 -24.23 -5.60
N ALA A 142 -25.61 -23.95 -4.35
CA ALA A 142 -26.15 -24.64 -3.18
C ALA A 142 -26.36 -23.62 -2.07
N ARG A 143 -27.60 -23.11 -1.98
CA ARG A 143 -27.99 -22.12 -0.98
C ARG A 143 -27.79 -22.70 0.42
N PRO A 144 -27.01 -22.04 1.29
CA PRO A 144 -26.82 -22.51 2.65
C PRO A 144 -28.12 -22.37 3.45
N ILE A 145 -28.32 -23.24 4.45
CA ILE A 145 -29.46 -23.13 5.38
C ILE A 145 -29.33 -21.83 6.19
N LEU A 146 -28.10 -21.51 6.61
CA LEU A 146 -27.72 -20.28 7.28
C LEU A 146 -26.46 -19.74 6.61
N HIS A 147 -26.49 -18.46 6.25
CA HIS A 147 -25.28 -17.76 5.83
C HIS A 147 -24.34 -17.61 7.02
N PRO A 148 -23.01 -17.65 6.81
CA PRO A 148 -22.05 -17.42 7.89
C PRO A 148 -22.20 -16.01 8.47
N SER A 149 -21.92 -15.87 9.77
CA SER A 149 -21.75 -14.55 10.39
C SER A 149 -20.61 -13.79 9.72
N PHE A 150 -20.52 -12.49 9.98
CA PHE A 150 -19.41 -11.69 9.47
C PHE A 150 -18.05 -12.24 9.93
N GLU A 151 -17.94 -12.62 11.21
CA GLU A 151 -16.72 -13.18 11.81
C GLU A 151 -16.36 -14.55 11.24
N GLU A 152 -17.35 -15.41 11.02
CA GLU A 152 -17.15 -16.71 10.37
C GLU A 152 -16.66 -16.53 8.93
N TRP A 153 -17.27 -15.60 8.20
CA TRP A 153 -16.85 -15.27 6.83
C TRP A 153 -15.45 -14.65 6.80
N LEU A 154 -15.08 -13.78 7.74
CA LEU A 154 -13.72 -13.25 7.85
C LEU A 154 -12.70 -14.38 8.07
N ALA A 155 -13.01 -15.36 8.92
CA ALA A 155 -12.15 -16.51 9.15
C ALA A 155 -12.02 -17.41 7.91
N GLU A 156 -13.03 -17.45 7.03
CA GLU A 156 -12.94 -18.07 5.71
C GLU A 156 -12.10 -17.24 4.74
N ALA A 157 -12.35 -15.92 4.66
CA ALA A 157 -11.62 -15.00 3.79
C ALA A 157 -10.12 -15.01 4.07
N ALA A 158 -9.72 -15.06 5.36
CA ALA A 158 -8.33 -15.13 5.77
C ALA A 158 -7.55 -16.32 5.14
N LYS A 159 -8.24 -17.38 4.70
CA LYS A 159 -7.67 -18.59 4.09
C LYS A 159 -7.66 -18.57 2.56
N CYS A 160 -8.28 -17.56 1.93
CA CYS A 160 -8.31 -17.44 0.48
C CYS A 160 -6.91 -17.14 -0.09
N ASP A 161 -6.66 -17.59 -1.32
CA ASP A 161 -5.45 -17.21 -2.07
C ASP A 161 -5.63 -15.77 -2.58
N ASP A 162 -4.87 -14.84 -2.00
CA ASP A 162 -4.85 -13.42 -2.32
C ASP A 162 -4.38 -13.11 -3.76
N THR A 163 -3.88 -14.11 -4.48
CA THR A 163 -3.49 -13.99 -5.88
C THR A 163 -4.52 -14.54 -6.86
N ALA A 164 -5.65 -15.08 -6.38
CA ALA A 164 -6.61 -15.82 -7.21
C ALA A 164 -7.25 -14.97 -8.33
N ASN A 165 -7.48 -13.67 -8.08
CA ASN A 165 -8.08 -12.74 -9.03
C ASN A 165 -7.05 -11.86 -9.77
N LEU A 166 -5.75 -12.02 -9.48
CA LEU A 166 -4.70 -11.23 -10.12
C LEU A 166 -4.35 -11.77 -11.51
N LEU A 167 -3.84 -10.88 -12.37
CA LEU A 167 -3.29 -11.26 -13.67
C LEU A 167 -2.11 -12.25 -13.51
N PRO A 168 -1.87 -13.16 -14.47
CA PRO A 168 -0.82 -14.17 -14.37
C PRO A 168 0.57 -13.61 -14.03
N GLU A 169 0.92 -12.46 -14.60
CA GLU A 169 2.19 -11.78 -14.40
C GLU A 169 2.32 -11.28 -12.95
N ILE A 170 1.29 -10.60 -12.45
CA ILE A 170 1.22 -10.11 -11.06
C ILE A 170 1.21 -11.28 -10.08
N ARG A 171 0.51 -12.38 -10.40
CA ARG A 171 0.51 -13.60 -9.58
C ARG A 171 1.92 -14.17 -9.46
N LYS A 172 2.70 -14.18 -10.55
CA LYS A 172 4.09 -14.64 -10.53
C LYS A 172 4.95 -13.79 -9.61
N GLU A 173 4.84 -12.46 -9.72
CA GLU A 173 5.56 -11.52 -8.84
C GLU A 173 5.18 -11.70 -7.37
N ARG A 174 3.91 -12.01 -7.08
CA ARG A 174 3.41 -12.24 -5.72
C ARG A 174 3.75 -13.61 -5.12
N GLN A 175 4.43 -14.52 -5.85
CA GLN A 175 4.81 -15.83 -5.31
C GLN A 175 5.75 -15.74 -4.10
N CYS A 176 6.61 -14.72 -4.05
CA CYS A 176 7.53 -14.48 -2.94
C CYS A 176 6.81 -14.30 -1.59
N PHE A 177 5.58 -13.77 -1.57
CA PHE A 177 4.79 -13.61 -0.35
C PHE A 177 4.41 -14.93 0.30
N LYS A 178 4.34 -16.03 -0.47
CA LYS A 178 3.98 -17.37 0.05
C LYS A 178 5.14 -18.03 0.81
N LEU A 179 6.34 -17.44 0.77
CA LEU A 179 7.57 -17.97 1.37
C LEU A 179 7.87 -17.38 2.76
N VAL A 180 7.04 -16.45 3.24
CA VAL A 180 7.26 -15.71 4.48
C VAL A 180 5.95 -15.57 5.26
N SER A 181 6.00 -15.59 6.60
CA SER A 181 4.82 -15.29 7.40
C SER A 181 4.51 -13.78 7.39
N PRO A 182 3.25 -13.36 7.57
CA PRO A 182 2.89 -11.95 7.62
C PRO A 182 3.69 -11.17 8.67
N GLU A 183 3.94 -11.75 9.84
CA GLU A 183 4.65 -11.10 10.95
C GLU A 183 6.13 -10.91 10.64
N LYS A 184 6.78 -11.93 10.04
CA LYS A 184 8.18 -11.84 9.61
C LYS A 184 8.35 -10.82 8.49
N LEU A 185 7.39 -10.76 7.56
CA LEU A 185 7.39 -9.79 6.48
C LEU A 185 7.22 -8.36 7.00
N ASP A 186 6.26 -8.11 7.90
CA ASP A 186 5.99 -6.80 8.48
C ASP A 186 7.22 -6.21 9.21
N GLN A 187 7.91 -7.04 10.00
CA GLN A 187 9.16 -6.67 10.65
C GLN A 187 10.25 -6.32 9.65
N ALA A 188 10.39 -7.13 8.58
CA ALA A 188 11.39 -6.90 7.55
C ALA A 188 11.10 -5.64 6.73
N VAL A 189 9.83 -5.36 6.41
CA VAL A 189 9.38 -4.14 5.73
C VAL A 189 9.67 -2.91 6.59
N THR A 190 9.31 -2.94 7.87
CA THR A 190 9.59 -1.85 8.81
C THR A 190 11.10 -1.56 8.89
N SER A 191 11.91 -2.62 9.00
CA SER A 191 13.38 -2.50 9.01
C SER A 191 13.91 -1.94 7.68
N TYR A 192 13.38 -2.40 6.55
CA TYR A 192 13.83 -1.95 5.23
C TYR A 192 13.53 -0.48 4.99
N ILE A 193 12.35 0.02 5.40
CA ILE A 193 11.98 1.43 5.30
C ILE A 193 12.95 2.31 6.10
N GLU A 194 13.40 1.88 7.28
CA GLU A 194 14.41 2.62 8.05
C GLU A 194 15.77 2.67 7.34
N TRP A 195 16.19 1.56 6.71
CA TRP A 195 17.43 1.54 5.93
C TRP A 195 17.35 2.36 4.64
N GLU A 196 16.20 2.33 3.98
CA GLU A 196 15.93 3.14 2.80
C GLU A 196 15.94 4.63 3.14
N ALA A 197 15.31 5.03 4.25
CA ALA A 197 15.40 6.40 4.77
C ALA A 197 16.84 6.81 5.08
N PHE A 198 17.63 5.93 5.67
CA PHE A 198 19.05 6.17 5.92
C PHE A 198 19.85 6.34 4.61
N ALA A 199 19.58 5.50 3.61
CA ALA A 199 20.23 5.60 2.32
C ALA A 199 19.87 6.90 1.58
N TYR A 200 18.60 7.32 1.62
CA TYR A 200 18.17 8.61 1.06
C TYR A 200 18.83 9.79 1.77
N TRP A 201 18.95 9.74 3.10
CA TRP A 201 19.68 10.77 3.85
C TRP A 201 21.17 10.83 3.50
N CYS A 202 21.83 9.70 3.25
CA CYS A 202 23.24 9.65 2.84
C CYS A 202 23.47 10.07 1.38
N ARG A 203 22.47 9.88 0.51
CA ARG A 203 22.61 9.98 -0.95
C ARG A 203 23.24 11.30 -1.42
N PRO A 204 22.77 12.49 -1.01
CA PRO A 204 23.36 13.75 -1.49
C PRO A 204 24.86 13.86 -1.20
N ALA A 205 25.29 13.41 -0.01
CA ALA A 205 26.70 13.39 0.37
C ALA A 205 27.51 12.34 -0.41
N LEU A 206 26.97 11.13 -0.62
CA LEU A 206 27.62 10.08 -1.38
C LEU A 206 27.84 10.47 -2.84
N GLU A 207 26.82 11.03 -3.48
CA GLU A 207 26.85 11.41 -4.90
C GLU A 207 27.66 12.70 -5.15
N ALA A 208 27.79 13.58 -4.15
CA ALA A 208 28.70 14.74 -4.22
C ALA A 208 30.19 14.34 -4.25
N GLY A 209 30.51 13.11 -3.85
CA GLY A 209 31.87 12.59 -3.82
C GLY A 209 32.66 12.97 -2.56
N ALA A 210 33.93 12.55 -2.52
CA ALA A 210 34.79 12.79 -1.38
C ALA A 210 35.31 14.25 -1.31
N PRO A 211 35.50 14.81 -0.10
CA PRO A 211 35.30 14.20 1.21
C PRO A 211 33.84 14.22 1.68
N LEU A 212 33.41 13.14 2.36
CA LEU A 212 32.08 13.07 2.97
C LEU A 212 31.97 14.05 4.16
N PRO A 213 30.78 14.64 4.41
CA PRO A 213 30.53 15.36 5.65
C PRO A 213 30.79 14.45 6.88
N ASP A 214 31.44 14.99 7.91
CA ASP A 214 31.87 14.22 9.11
C ASP A 214 30.72 13.42 9.74
N ILE A 215 29.52 14.00 9.78
CA ILE A 215 28.32 13.34 10.34
C ILE A 215 27.89 12.14 9.50
N VAL A 216 27.99 12.22 8.17
CA VAL A 216 27.64 11.14 7.25
C VAL A 216 28.68 10.03 7.35
N ALA A 217 29.96 10.38 7.35
CA ALA A 217 31.04 9.41 7.53
C ALA A 217 30.92 8.66 8.86
N SER A 218 30.63 9.38 9.96
CA SER A 218 30.45 8.78 11.29
C SER A 218 29.25 7.85 11.35
N GLU A 219 28.11 8.23 10.77
CA GLU A 219 26.91 7.39 10.76
C GLU A 219 27.08 6.15 9.87
N LEU A 220 27.71 6.29 8.69
CA LEU A 220 28.05 5.15 7.83
C LEU A 220 28.98 4.18 8.54
N GLN A 221 30.02 4.66 9.22
CA GLN A 221 30.93 3.81 9.98
C GLN A 221 30.22 3.09 11.13
N CYS A 222 29.26 3.74 11.79
CA CYS A 222 28.53 3.18 12.92
C CYS A 222 27.48 2.14 12.48
N ARG A 223 26.72 2.43 11.41
CA ARG A 223 25.58 1.61 10.98
C ARG A 223 25.94 0.58 9.91
N CYS A 224 26.90 0.90 9.04
CA CYS A 224 27.33 0.09 7.90
C CYS A 224 28.86 -0.08 7.92
N PRO A 225 29.44 -0.71 8.96
CA PRO A 225 30.89 -0.84 9.07
C PRO A 225 31.47 -1.61 7.88
N GLY A 226 32.45 -1.02 7.18
CA GLY A 226 33.04 -1.60 5.98
C GLY A 226 32.40 -1.17 4.65
N PHE A 227 31.31 -0.39 4.69
CA PHE A 227 30.67 0.09 3.46
C PHE A 227 31.54 1.08 2.69
N VAL A 228 32.24 2.00 3.37
CA VAL A 228 33.05 3.03 2.71
C VAL A 228 34.15 2.38 1.87
N GLU A 229 34.87 1.41 2.44
CA GLU A 229 35.89 0.65 1.73
C GLU A 229 35.32 -0.21 0.60
N PHE A 230 34.16 -0.83 0.82
CA PHE A 230 33.44 -1.58 -0.21
C PHE A 230 33.04 -0.68 -1.40
N ASN A 231 32.57 0.54 -1.11
CA ASN A 231 32.13 1.47 -2.14
C ASN A 231 33.31 1.99 -2.97
N GLU A 232 34.45 2.25 -2.33
CA GLU A 232 35.69 2.63 -3.00
C GLU A 232 36.23 1.51 -3.89
N SER A 233 36.32 0.26 -3.40
CA SER A 233 36.86 -0.86 -4.18
C SER A 233 35.96 -1.26 -5.35
N ALA A 234 34.63 -1.21 -5.18
CA ALA A 234 33.69 -1.55 -6.24
C ALA A 234 33.65 -0.53 -7.38
N ARG A 235 34.17 0.70 -7.19
CA ARG A 235 34.28 1.70 -8.28
C ARG A 235 35.32 1.28 -9.32
N ASP A 236 36.32 0.51 -8.90
CA ASP A 236 37.41 0.04 -9.77
C ASP A 236 37.05 -1.24 -10.54
N GLU A 237 36.10 -2.05 -10.04
CA GLU A 237 35.79 -3.38 -10.58
C GLU A 237 34.42 -3.52 -11.27
N ASP A 238 33.40 -2.75 -10.87
CA ASP A 238 32.01 -2.98 -11.33
C ASP A 238 31.35 -1.74 -11.94
N HIS A 239 31.15 -1.76 -13.26
CA HIS A 239 30.52 -0.67 -14.02
C HIS A 239 28.97 -0.76 -14.05
N LEU A 240 28.36 -1.80 -13.47
CA LEU A 240 26.92 -2.05 -13.60
C LEU A 240 26.06 -1.19 -12.66
N ILE A 241 26.57 -0.81 -11.48
CA ILE A 241 25.88 0.07 -10.53
C ILE A 241 26.68 1.36 -10.39
N GLN A 242 26.20 2.41 -11.03
CA GLN A 242 26.91 3.69 -11.14
C GLN A 242 26.68 4.64 -9.96
N GLN A 243 25.61 4.45 -9.20
CA GLN A 243 25.22 5.35 -8.12
C GLN A 243 25.57 4.73 -6.77
N ASP A 244 26.29 5.49 -5.95
CA ASP A 244 26.78 5.05 -4.64
C ASP A 244 25.64 4.72 -3.67
N TRP A 245 24.52 5.44 -3.77
CA TRP A 245 23.36 5.14 -2.93
C TRP A 245 22.76 3.76 -3.24
N HIS A 246 22.73 3.35 -4.51
CA HIS A 246 22.26 2.01 -4.89
C HIS A 246 23.21 0.94 -4.33
N ARG A 247 24.52 1.21 -4.32
CA ARG A 247 25.53 0.32 -3.72
C ARG A 247 25.32 0.17 -2.22
N LEU A 248 24.94 1.25 -1.52
CA LEU A 248 24.55 1.17 -0.11
C LEU A 248 23.34 0.26 0.08
N MET A 249 22.31 0.37 -0.74
CA MET A 249 21.14 -0.51 -0.64
C MET A 249 21.46 -1.98 -0.96
N VAL A 250 22.37 -2.24 -1.91
CA VAL A 250 22.88 -3.60 -2.17
C VAL A 250 23.64 -4.13 -0.95
N TRP A 251 24.53 -3.32 -0.37
CA TRP A 251 25.28 -3.68 0.83
C TRP A 251 24.34 -4.00 1.99
N VAL A 252 23.34 -3.14 2.25
CA VAL A 252 22.30 -3.36 3.26
C VAL A 252 21.55 -4.67 3.00
N ALA A 253 21.16 -4.94 1.75
CA ALA A 253 20.46 -6.17 1.38
C ALA A 253 21.32 -7.42 1.65
N ASP A 254 22.63 -7.36 1.36
CA ASP A 254 23.56 -8.47 1.55
C ASP A 254 23.99 -8.71 2.99
N HIS A 255 23.84 -7.71 3.88
CA HIS A 255 24.24 -7.83 5.28
C HIS A 255 23.06 -8.02 6.23
N PHE A 256 21.96 -7.29 6.02
CA PHE A 256 20.81 -7.30 6.92
C PHE A 256 19.62 -8.12 6.41
N PHE A 257 19.54 -8.37 5.10
CA PHE A 257 18.44 -9.10 4.47
C PHE A 257 18.89 -10.37 3.74
N ILE A 258 20.08 -10.88 4.06
CA ILE A 258 20.67 -12.06 3.41
C ILE A 258 19.78 -13.30 3.55
N GLU A 259 19.11 -13.47 4.69
CA GLU A 259 18.17 -14.57 4.90
C GLU A 259 16.98 -14.47 3.93
N ALA A 260 16.40 -13.28 3.77
CA ALA A 260 15.31 -13.03 2.84
C ALA A 260 15.72 -13.28 1.39
N LYS A 261 16.95 -12.89 1.01
CA LYS A 261 17.52 -13.18 -0.31
C LYS A 261 17.71 -14.68 -0.53
N ARG A 262 18.31 -15.37 0.44
CA ARG A 262 18.59 -16.81 0.38
C ARG A 262 17.31 -17.64 0.32
N GLU A 263 16.29 -17.22 1.06
CA GLU A 263 14.98 -17.88 1.11
C GLU A 263 14.05 -17.45 -0.03
N GLY A 264 14.45 -16.48 -0.86
CA GLY A 264 13.73 -16.09 -2.07
C GLY A 264 12.51 -15.19 -1.83
N TRP A 265 12.39 -14.55 -0.66
CA TRP A 265 11.27 -13.67 -0.34
C TRP A 265 11.64 -12.19 -0.22
N PHE A 266 12.87 -11.80 -0.55
CA PHE A 266 13.30 -10.41 -0.55
C PHE A 266 12.43 -9.50 -1.44
N ASP A 267 11.97 -9.99 -2.59
CA ASP A 267 11.06 -9.24 -3.47
C ASP A 267 9.73 -8.89 -2.78
N ALA A 268 9.27 -9.70 -1.82
CA ALA A 268 8.06 -9.41 -1.05
C ALA A 268 8.26 -8.15 -0.18
N ILE A 269 9.48 -7.94 0.34
CA ILE A 269 9.84 -6.72 1.08
C ILE A 269 9.77 -5.53 0.12
N LEU A 270 10.45 -5.61 -1.03
CA LEU A 270 10.50 -4.51 -2.00
C LEU A 270 9.11 -4.10 -2.50
N ILE A 271 8.26 -5.10 -2.81
CA ILE A 271 6.88 -4.84 -3.23
C ILE A 271 6.07 -4.19 -2.10
N SER A 272 6.24 -4.63 -0.85
CA SER A 272 5.51 -4.08 0.29
C SER A 272 5.94 -2.64 0.60
N VAL A 273 7.25 -2.35 0.56
CA VAL A 273 7.82 -1.02 0.83
C VAL A 273 7.31 0.01 -0.18
N ARG A 274 7.25 -0.34 -1.47
CA ARG A 274 6.72 0.54 -2.53
C ARG A 274 5.25 0.91 -2.36
N ASN A 275 4.49 0.12 -1.60
CA ASN A 275 3.08 0.39 -1.28
C ASN A 275 2.90 0.95 0.14
N HIS A 276 3.99 1.18 0.87
CA HIS A 276 3.94 1.65 2.24
C HIS A 276 3.95 3.20 2.27
N PRO A 277 2.96 3.88 2.88
CA PRO A 277 2.84 5.33 2.88
C PRO A 277 4.10 6.03 3.39
N ARG A 278 4.76 5.47 4.41
CA ARG A 278 6.03 5.99 4.92
C ARG A 278 7.19 5.90 3.92
N GLY A 279 7.28 4.80 3.14
CA GLY A 279 8.34 4.64 2.13
C GLY A 279 8.18 5.67 1.02
N ILE A 280 6.94 5.82 0.53
CA ILE A 280 6.54 6.85 -0.43
C ILE A 280 6.91 8.25 0.11
N ARG A 281 6.50 8.57 1.34
CA ARG A 281 6.81 9.85 2.00
C ARG A 281 8.30 10.14 2.12
N THR A 282 9.09 9.11 2.40
CA THR A 282 10.55 9.24 2.55
C THR A 282 11.20 9.58 1.22
N LEU A 283 10.76 8.95 0.12
CA LEU A 283 11.20 9.27 -1.23
C LEU A 283 10.87 10.72 -1.60
N GLU A 284 9.63 11.16 -1.39
CA GLU A 284 9.19 12.52 -1.70
C GLU A 284 9.99 13.59 -0.94
N TYR A 285 10.23 13.38 0.36
CA TYR A 285 11.01 14.33 1.14
C TYR A 285 12.48 14.36 0.70
N TRP A 286 13.02 13.22 0.26
CA TRP A 286 14.34 13.17 -0.35
C TRP A 286 14.38 13.96 -1.64
N GLU A 287 13.42 13.81 -2.55
CA GLU A 287 13.34 14.58 -3.81
C GLU A 287 13.30 16.09 -3.53
N TYR A 288 12.47 16.52 -2.57
CA TYR A 288 12.41 17.91 -2.11
C TYR A 288 13.77 18.42 -1.56
N CYS A 289 14.50 17.57 -0.84
CA CYS A 289 15.84 17.90 -0.34
C CYS A 289 16.85 17.95 -1.49
N ASP A 290 16.80 17.02 -2.43
CA ASP A 290 17.70 16.93 -3.59
C ASP A 290 17.61 18.19 -4.45
N ASP A 291 16.38 18.64 -4.76
CA ASP A 291 16.13 19.89 -5.48
C ASP A 291 16.72 21.11 -4.77
N ARG A 292 16.60 21.18 -3.44
CA ARG A 292 17.12 22.30 -2.64
C ARG A 292 18.63 22.26 -2.47
N TRP A 293 19.21 21.07 -2.45
CA TRP A 293 20.65 20.86 -2.24
C TRP A 293 21.41 20.72 -3.56
N ALA A 294 20.71 20.78 -4.70
CA ALA A 294 21.28 20.63 -6.05
C ALA A 294 22.48 21.54 -6.31
N SER A 295 22.48 22.77 -5.78
CA SER A 295 23.60 23.71 -5.96
C SER A 295 24.73 23.55 -4.93
N ALA A 296 24.40 23.08 -3.72
CA ALA A 296 25.35 22.92 -2.62
C ALA A 296 24.72 22.11 -1.48
N LEU A 297 25.52 21.25 -0.85
CA LEU A 297 25.11 20.54 0.35
C LEU A 297 24.82 21.52 1.51
N PRO A 298 23.87 21.19 2.40
CA PRO A 298 23.57 22.01 3.56
C PRO A 298 24.76 22.09 4.52
N VAL A 299 24.99 23.28 5.08
CA VAL A 299 26.02 23.53 6.11
C VAL A 299 25.36 24.18 7.33
N PRO A 300 25.25 23.48 8.48
CA PRO A 300 25.70 22.10 8.72
C PRO A 300 24.82 21.06 8.01
N TYR A 301 25.39 19.89 7.71
CA TYR A 301 24.62 18.74 7.23
C TYR A 301 23.69 18.24 8.34
N PRO A 302 22.39 18.04 8.08
CA PRO A 302 21.44 17.65 9.12
C PRO A 302 21.76 16.25 9.66
N SER A 303 21.52 16.02 10.95
CA SER A 303 21.59 14.66 11.50
C SER A 303 20.51 13.76 10.88
N PHE A 304 20.78 12.46 10.82
CA PHE A 304 19.81 11.49 10.30
C PHE A 304 18.48 11.57 11.06
N GLU A 305 18.53 11.65 12.40
CA GLU A 305 17.32 11.75 13.23
C GLU A 305 16.50 13.01 12.95
N TYR A 306 17.17 14.15 12.75
CA TYR A 306 16.48 15.39 12.38
C TYR A 306 15.86 15.27 10.98
N TRP A 307 16.62 14.76 10.01
CA TRP A 307 16.14 14.58 8.65
C TRP A 307 14.94 13.62 8.59
N ARG A 308 15.05 12.45 9.24
CA ARG A 308 13.99 11.44 9.33
C ARG A 308 12.71 12.01 9.99
N HIS A 309 12.87 12.78 11.06
CA HIS A 309 11.73 13.44 11.70
C HIS A 309 11.02 14.41 10.76
N ASN A 310 11.76 15.15 9.93
CA ASN A 310 11.15 16.03 8.93
C ASN A 310 10.53 15.23 7.78
N ALA A 311 11.15 14.14 7.34
CA ALA A 311 10.58 13.23 6.34
C ALA A 311 9.23 12.67 6.81
N ASP A 312 9.15 12.16 8.04
CA ASP A 312 7.92 11.61 8.61
C ASP A 312 6.79 12.64 8.77
N ARG A 313 7.11 13.94 8.72
CA ARG A 313 6.16 15.06 8.83
C ARG A 313 5.96 15.81 7.52
N TYR A 314 6.67 15.41 6.47
CA TYR A 314 6.59 16.09 5.19
C TYR A 314 5.19 15.93 4.61
N VAL A 315 4.70 16.99 4.00
CA VAL A 315 3.46 17.06 3.23
C VAL A 315 3.74 18.06 2.13
N ASP A 316 3.49 17.68 0.88
CA ASP A 316 3.60 18.61 -0.23
C ASP A 316 2.29 19.37 -0.33
N LEU A 317 2.31 20.64 0.06
CA LEU A 317 1.13 21.52 0.00
C LEU A 317 1.04 22.26 -1.35
N GLY A 318 1.94 21.98 -2.30
CA GLY A 318 2.17 22.84 -3.45
C GLY A 318 2.85 24.13 -3.01
N ALA A 319 3.80 24.63 -3.82
CA ALA A 319 4.37 25.95 -3.60
C ALA A 319 3.28 27.03 -3.75
N ASP A 320 3.13 27.91 -2.76
CA ASP A 320 2.46 29.21 -2.91
C ASP A 320 3.22 30.12 -3.90
#